data_AF-A0A925VE64-F1
#
_entry.id   AF-A0A925VE64-F1
#
_cell.length_a   1.000
_cell.length_b   1.000
_cell.length_c   1.000
_cell.angle_alpha   90.00
_cell.angle_beta   90.00
_cell.angle_gamma   90.00
#
_symmetry.space_group_name_H-M   'P 1'
#
loop_
_entity.id
_entity.type
_entity.pdbx_description
1 polymer ?
#
loop_
_entity_poly.entity_id
_entity_poly.type
_entity_poly.pdbx_seq_one_letter_code
_entity_poly.pdbx_strand_id
1 'polypeptide(L)'
;MRLAIGRTLARIAVAAWLVAPASACAPKGMKKIEVPAAGLRIAYDLDPGATYVGRLRIGNTRTIEREGVVAGNLSQALECDVELKVLGADAQRGGILVQVSFDAIELDWNLPATSGISSTEFTRDVALRLQGMNVSFNLLPTGEIVYMPVPPAELSGELAYLVDQVLRGVEDAFVVVPLRPVRVG
;
A
#
# COMPACT_ATOMS: atom_id res chain seq x y z
N MET A 1 -20.57 -56.38 -52.61
CA MET A 1 -21.85 -57.11 -52.47
C MET A 1 -21.67 -58.12 -51.32
N ARG A 2 -22.55 -58.05 -50.30
CA ARG A 2 -22.69 -58.89 -49.08
C ARG A 2 -21.62 -58.70 -47.97
N LEU A 3 -21.95 -58.04 -46.84
CA LEU A 3 -22.71 -58.49 -45.64
C LEU A 3 -22.03 -59.70 -44.96
N ALA A 4 -21.86 -59.84 -43.63
CA ALA A 4 -22.54 -59.28 -42.46
C ALA A 4 -21.84 -59.79 -41.16
N ILE A 5 -21.79 -58.98 -40.08
CA ILE A 5 -22.49 -59.13 -38.77
C ILE A 5 -21.92 -60.15 -37.75
N GLY A 6 -21.65 -59.60 -36.55
CA GLY A 6 -21.91 -60.24 -35.24
C GLY A 6 -20.67 -60.62 -34.43
N ARG A 7 -20.64 -60.62 -33.09
CA ARG A 7 -21.65 -60.33 -32.06
C ARG A 7 -20.94 -60.49 -30.68
N THR A 8 -21.38 -59.71 -29.68
CA THR A 8 -21.45 -60.06 -28.23
C THR A 8 -20.20 -60.11 -27.31
N LEU A 9 -20.17 -59.15 -26.38
CA LEU A 9 -19.99 -59.25 -24.91
C LEU A 9 -19.05 -60.32 -24.32
N ALA A 10 -18.05 -59.87 -23.55
CA ALA A 10 -17.61 -60.59 -22.35
C ALA A 10 -17.24 -59.59 -21.24
N ARG A 11 -18.04 -59.62 -20.17
CA ARG A 11 -17.75 -59.03 -18.86
C ARG A 11 -16.56 -59.76 -18.25
N ILE A 12 -15.54 -59.04 -17.81
CA ILE A 12 -14.58 -59.55 -16.81
C ILE A 12 -14.44 -58.50 -15.72
N ALA A 13 -15.05 -58.80 -14.57
CA ALA A 13 -14.71 -58.21 -13.30
C ALA A 13 -13.53 -58.99 -12.73
N VAL A 14 -12.45 -58.30 -12.33
CA VAL A 14 -11.48 -58.82 -11.37
C VAL A 14 -11.22 -57.74 -10.34
N ALA A 15 -11.51 -58.11 -9.10
CA ALA A 15 -11.36 -57.32 -7.90
C ALA A 15 -9.91 -57.33 -7.38
N ALA A 16 -9.71 -56.47 -6.39
CA ALA A 16 -8.55 -56.32 -5.51
C ALA A 16 -7.36 -55.56 -6.12
N TRP A 17 -7.06 -54.39 -5.55
CA TRP A 17 -6.05 -54.33 -4.49
C TRP A 17 -6.34 -53.13 -3.57
N LEU A 18 -6.30 -53.42 -2.27
CA LEU A 18 -6.35 -52.46 -1.18
C LEU A 18 -5.07 -51.61 -1.19
N VAL A 19 -5.22 -50.32 -1.52
CA VAL A 19 -4.34 -49.28 -1.00
C VAL A 19 -5.25 -48.13 -0.61
N ALA A 20 -5.51 -47.99 0.68
CA ALA A 20 -6.17 -46.82 1.21
C ALA A 20 -5.20 -45.63 1.08
N PRO A 21 -5.49 -44.59 0.28
CA PRO A 21 -4.80 -43.33 0.47
C PRO A 21 -5.35 -42.73 1.75
N ALA A 22 -4.47 -42.48 2.71
CA ALA A 22 -4.74 -41.63 3.86
C ALA A 22 -5.28 -40.28 3.35
N SER A 23 -6.60 -40.17 3.29
CA SER A 23 -7.27 -38.96 2.85
C SER A 23 -7.39 -38.09 4.08
N ALA A 24 -6.35 -37.27 4.24
CA ALA A 24 -6.27 -36.20 5.20
C ALA A 24 -7.62 -35.49 5.33
N CYS A 25 -8.07 -35.30 6.56
CA CYS A 25 -9.18 -34.43 6.90
C CYS A 25 -8.91 -33.01 6.38
N ALA A 26 -9.34 -32.71 5.16
CA ALA A 26 -9.51 -31.33 4.73
C ALA A 26 -10.72 -30.77 5.48
N PRO A 27 -10.63 -29.60 6.14
CA PRO A 27 -11.77 -29.02 6.82
C PRO A 27 -12.92 -28.80 5.83
N LYS A 28 -14.09 -29.35 6.18
CA LYS A 28 -15.37 -29.18 5.46
C LYS A 28 -15.68 -27.69 5.35
N GLY A 29 -15.64 -27.15 4.13
CA GLY A 29 -16.04 -25.76 3.86
C GLY A 29 -15.14 -25.00 2.88
N MET A 30 -13.99 -25.55 2.46
CA MET A 30 -13.16 -24.89 1.46
C MET A 30 -13.83 -24.94 0.07
N LYS A 31 -14.31 -23.80 -0.40
CA LYS A 31 -14.66 -23.61 -1.82
C LYS A 31 -13.37 -23.45 -2.60
N LYS A 32 -13.16 -24.30 -3.61
CA LYS A 32 -12.09 -24.12 -4.58
C LYS A 32 -12.32 -22.79 -5.30
N ILE A 33 -11.38 -21.87 -5.17
CA ILE A 33 -11.37 -20.65 -5.98
C ILE A 33 -10.89 -21.08 -7.36
N GLU A 34 -11.76 -21.03 -8.36
CA GLU A 34 -11.36 -21.24 -9.74
C GLU A 34 -10.60 -20.01 -10.22
N VAL A 35 -9.29 -20.17 -10.45
CA VAL A 35 -8.48 -19.13 -11.07
C VAL A 35 -8.85 -19.10 -12.55
N PRO A 36 -9.32 -17.96 -13.11
CA PRO A 36 -9.63 -17.87 -14.53
C PRO A 36 -8.40 -18.20 -15.38
N ALA A 37 -8.59 -18.83 -16.54
CA ALA A 37 -7.49 -19.10 -17.48
C ALA A 37 -6.76 -17.83 -17.93
N ALA A 38 -7.45 -16.68 -17.90
CA ALA A 38 -6.88 -15.36 -18.18
C ALA A 38 -5.98 -14.81 -17.04
N GLY A 39 -5.92 -15.49 -15.89
CA GLY A 39 -5.17 -15.08 -14.71
C GLY A 39 -5.90 -14.05 -13.82
N LEU A 40 -5.26 -13.69 -12.71
CA LEU A 40 -5.75 -12.69 -11.75
C LEU A 40 -5.05 -11.35 -11.98
N ARG A 41 -5.83 -10.27 -12.07
CA ARG A 41 -5.33 -8.88 -12.11
C ARG A 41 -5.58 -8.23 -10.77
N ILE A 42 -4.62 -7.41 -10.32
CA ILE A 42 -4.73 -6.61 -9.12
C ILE A 42 -4.78 -5.15 -9.56
N ALA A 43 -5.67 -4.38 -8.97
CA ALA A 43 -5.77 -2.94 -9.15
C ALA A 43 -6.26 -2.34 -7.83
N TYR A 44 -5.97 -1.06 -7.63
CA TYR A 44 -6.58 -0.29 -6.57
C TYR A 44 -8.05 -0.03 -6.89
N ASP A 45 -8.88 -0.16 -5.87
CA ASP A 45 -10.25 0.31 -5.90
C ASP A 45 -10.22 1.84 -5.74
N LEU A 46 -10.64 2.55 -6.79
CA LEU A 46 -10.58 4.01 -6.90
C LEU A 46 -11.92 4.56 -7.38
N ASP A 47 -13.00 4.00 -6.84
CA ASP A 47 -14.35 4.46 -7.14
C ASP A 47 -14.59 5.88 -6.56
N PRO A 48 -15.10 6.85 -7.35
CA PRO A 48 -15.35 8.20 -6.86
C PRO A 48 -16.27 8.23 -5.63
N GLY A 49 -15.85 8.94 -4.60
CA GLY A 49 -16.56 9.02 -3.32
C GLY A 49 -16.18 7.92 -2.32
N ALA A 50 -15.37 6.93 -2.72
CA ALA A 50 -14.80 5.98 -1.77
C ALA A 50 -13.85 6.68 -0.78
N THR A 51 -13.85 6.19 0.45
CA THR A 51 -13.00 6.66 1.54
C THR A 51 -12.31 5.49 2.20
N TYR A 52 -11.01 5.62 2.45
CA TYR A 52 -10.17 4.62 3.09
C TYR A 52 -9.44 5.26 4.27
N VAL A 53 -9.52 4.63 5.43
CA VAL A 53 -8.82 5.10 6.64
C VAL A 53 -7.68 4.15 6.95
N GLY A 54 -6.53 4.69 7.35
CA GLY A 54 -5.36 3.93 7.76
C GLY A 54 -4.53 4.67 8.79
N ARG A 55 -3.47 4.02 9.27
CA ARG A 55 -2.46 4.64 10.12
C ARG A 55 -1.13 4.56 9.39
N LEU A 56 -0.47 5.72 9.25
CA LEU A 56 0.81 5.87 8.61
C LEU A 56 1.89 6.03 9.68
N ARG A 57 3.02 5.33 9.51
CA ARG A 57 4.21 5.48 10.35
C ARG A 57 5.40 5.76 9.46
N ILE A 58 5.97 6.95 9.62
CA ILE A 58 7.15 7.42 8.91
C ILE A 58 8.26 7.56 9.95
N GLY A 59 9.36 6.83 9.80
CA GLY A 59 10.44 6.84 10.77
C GLY A 59 11.80 6.82 10.09
N ASN A 60 12.67 7.75 10.46
CA ASN A 60 14.08 7.77 10.07
C ASN A 60 14.95 8.05 11.30
N THR A 61 15.92 7.18 11.57
CA THR A 61 16.99 7.46 12.53
C THR A 61 18.25 7.80 11.74
N ARG A 62 18.83 8.97 11.98
CA ARG A 62 20.10 9.40 11.37
C ARG A 62 21.10 9.79 12.45
N THR A 63 22.33 9.33 12.33
CA THR A 63 23.42 9.79 13.18
C THR A 63 24.02 11.05 12.57
N ILE A 64 24.08 12.15 13.32
CA ILE A 64 24.73 13.38 12.86
C ILE A 64 26.17 13.35 13.37
N GLU A 65 27.11 13.23 12.44
CA GLU A 65 28.53 13.38 12.73
C GLU A 65 28.96 14.79 12.33
N ARG A 66 29.63 15.51 13.24
CA ARG A 66 30.27 16.80 12.95
C ARG A 66 31.75 16.67 13.33
N GLU A 67 32.64 16.88 12.35
CA GLU A 67 34.11 16.85 12.56
C GLU A 67 34.62 15.61 13.33
N GLY A 68 34.09 14.41 13.03
CA GLY A 68 34.53 13.17 13.67
C GLY A 68 34.05 12.97 15.11
N VAL A 69 33.20 13.86 15.61
CA VAL A 69 32.49 13.70 16.89
C VAL A 69 31.02 13.42 16.59
N VAL A 70 30.48 12.32 17.15
CA VAL A 70 29.05 12.02 17.10
C VAL A 70 28.32 13.12 17.87
N ALA A 71 27.68 14.04 17.14
CA ALA A 71 26.97 15.18 17.71
C ALA A 71 25.61 14.78 18.31
N GLY A 72 25.16 13.56 18.02
CA GLY A 72 23.95 12.94 18.58
C GLY A 72 23.23 12.06 17.56
N ASN A 73 22.22 11.33 18.04
CA ASN A 73 21.27 10.61 17.19
C ASN A 73 20.04 11.48 16.95
N LEU A 74 19.72 11.71 15.69
CA LEU A 74 18.49 12.34 15.26
C LEU A 74 17.45 11.23 15.04
N SER A 75 16.55 11.06 16.01
CA SER A 75 15.36 10.22 15.83
C SER A 75 14.23 11.10 15.31
N GLN A 76 13.68 10.71 14.16
CA GLN A 76 12.57 11.38 13.50
C GLN A 76 11.48 10.34 13.27
N ALA A 77 10.43 10.33 14.07
CA ALA A 77 9.27 9.48 13.84
C ALA A 77 7.98 10.30 13.85
N LEU A 78 7.13 10.00 12.89
CA LEU A 78 5.79 10.54 12.72
C LEU A 78 4.84 9.35 12.60
N GLU A 79 3.85 9.31 13.47
CA GLU A 79 2.68 8.46 13.31
C GLU A 79 1.46 9.34 13.15
N CYS A 80 0.56 8.98 12.22
CA CYS A 80 -0.67 9.70 12.01
C CYS A 80 -1.76 8.80 11.48
N ASP A 81 -3.00 9.15 11.79
CA ASP A 81 -4.15 8.58 11.11
C ASP A 81 -4.36 9.35 9.80
N VAL A 82 -4.65 8.60 8.74
CA VAL A 82 -4.85 9.13 7.39
C VAL A 82 -6.22 8.72 6.88
N GLU A 83 -6.94 9.66 6.29
CA GLU A 83 -8.14 9.37 5.52
C GLU A 83 -7.90 9.75 4.06
N LEU A 84 -7.95 8.77 3.17
CA LEU A 84 -7.90 8.95 1.74
C LEU A 84 -9.30 8.97 1.17
N LYS A 85 -9.64 10.03 0.44
CA LYS A 85 -10.89 10.20 -0.28
C LYS A 85 -10.64 10.25 -1.79
N VAL A 86 -11.36 9.44 -2.53
CA VAL A 86 -11.30 9.42 -3.99
C VAL A 86 -12.23 10.49 -4.55
N LEU A 87 -11.66 11.47 -5.27
CA LEU A 87 -12.43 12.58 -5.86
C LEU A 87 -12.89 12.29 -7.29
N GLY A 88 -12.19 11.40 -8.00
CA GLY A 88 -12.52 10.98 -9.36
C GLY A 88 -11.46 11.39 -10.38
N ALA A 89 -11.75 11.23 -11.67
CA ALA A 89 -10.77 11.47 -12.72
C ALA A 89 -10.36 12.95 -12.83
N ASP A 90 -9.07 13.20 -13.09
CA ASP A 90 -8.54 14.54 -13.36
C ASP A 90 -8.14 14.66 -14.83
N ALA A 91 -8.89 15.47 -15.58
CA ALA A 91 -8.65 15.66 -17.01
C ALA A 91 -7.37 16.46 -17.33
N GLN A 92 -6.84 17.25 -16.39
CA GLN A 92 -5.67 18.09 -16.63
C GLN A 92 -4.36 17.36 -16.37
N ARG A 93 -4.31 16.56 -15.30
CA ARG A 93 -3.08 15.87 -14.85
C ARG A 93 -3.08 14.37 -15.21
N GLY A 94 -4.23 13.83 -15.59
CA GLY A 94 -4.43 12.40 -15.78
C GLY A 94 -4.61 11.65 -14.45
N GLY A 95 -5.02 10.39 -14.56
CA GLY A 95 -5.29 9.54 -13.41
C GLY A 95 -6.53 9.94 -12.59
N ILE A 96 -6.62 9.38 -11.39
CA ILE A 96 -7.67 9.64 -10.41
C ILE A 96 -7.13 10.58 -9.35
N LEU A 97 -7.78 11.72 -9.17
CA LEU A 97 -7.52 12.64 -8.07
C LEU A 97 -7.97 12.00 -6.77
N VAL A 98 -7.05 11.93 -5.82
CA VAL A 98 -7.30 11.53 -4.44
C VAL A 98 -6.89 12.66 -3.51
N GLN A 99 -7.56 12.75 -2.37
CA GLN A 99 -7.23 13.69 -1.31
C GLN A 99 -6.97 12.90 -0.04
N VAL A 100 -5.83 13.14 0.60
CA VAL A 100 -5.49 12.59 1.91
C VAL A 100 -5.56 13.69 2.94
N SER A 101 -6.27 13.43 4.03
CA SER A 101 -6.24 14.24 5.25
C SER A 101 -5.46 13.51 6.33
N PHE A 102 -4.82 14.28 7.21
CA PHE A 102 -4.04 13.75 8.33
C PHE A 102 -4.65 14.20 9.66
N ASP A 103 -4.78 13.25 10.59
CA ASP A 103 -5.25 13.48 11.95
C ASP A 103 -4.45 12.63 12.95
N ALA A 104 -4.70 12.82 14.25
CA ALA A 104 -4.04 12.09 15.34
C ALA A 104 -2.49 12.07 15.19
N ILE A 105 -1.91 13.24 14.92
CA ILE A 105 -0.48 13.40 14.67
C ILE A 105 0.31 13.16 15.96
N GLU A 106 1.07 12.06 16.00
CA GLU A 106 2.04 11.74 17.03
C GLU A 106 3.45 11.93 16.46
N LEU A 107 4.25 12.75 17.14
CA LEU A 107 5.54 13.16 16.61
C LEU A 107 6.63 13.00 17.68
N ASP A 108 7.58 12.13 17.38
CA ASP A 108 8.79 11.91 18.17
C ASP A 108 9.98 12.45 17.39
N TRP A 109 10.30 13.71 17.66
CA TRP A 109 11.40 14.43 17.03
C TRP A 109 12.39 14.91 18.09
N ASN A 110 13.57 14.31 18.09
CA ASN A 110 14.68 14.80 18.90
C ASN A 110 15.55 15.72 18.06
N LEU A 111 15.51 17.02 18.34
CA LEU A 111 16.44 17.98 17.74
C LEU A 111 17.79 17.96 18.50
N PRO A 112 18.93 18.16 17.81
CA PRO A 112 20.22 18.32 18.48
C PRO A 112 20.19 19.53 19.41
N ALA A 113 20.83 19.43 20.58
CA ALA A 113 20.87 20.52 21.57
C ALA A 113 21.44 21.85 21.03
N THR A 114 22.15 21.81 19.90
CA THR A 114 22.71 22.98 19.22
C THR A 114 21.69 23.78 18.39
N SER A 115 20.45 23.31 18.25
CA SER A 115 19.43 23.99 17.44
C SER A 115 18.91 25.29 18.08
N GLY A 116 19.05 25.43 19.41
CA GLY A 116 18.50 26.57 20.16
C GLY A 116 16.96 26.62 20.20
N ILE A 117 16.28 25.60 19.67
CA ILE A 117 14.82 25.47 19.62
C ILE A 117 14.38 24.40 20.62
N SER A 118 13.31 24.69 21.37
CA SER A 118 12.66 23.68 22.21
C SER A 118 12.01 22.62 21.33
N SER A 119 12.50 21.37 21.38
CA SER A 119 11.92 20.25 20.63
C SER A 119 10.42 20.12 20.90
N THR A 120 9.97 20.34 22.13
CA THR A 120 8.55 20.25 22.50
C THR A 120 7.69 21.32 21.81
N GLU A 121 8.17 22.56 21.73
CA GLU A 121 7.44 23.65 21.06
C GLU A 121 7.41 23.42 19.54
N PHE A 122 8.53 23.00 18.96
CA PHE A 122 8.61 22.64 17.55
C PHE A 122 7.63 21.51 17.20
N THR A 123 7.66 20.42 17.97
CA THR A 123 6.78 19.25 17.76
C THR A 123 5.31 19.63 17.85
N ARG A 124 4.94 20.48 18.82
CA ARG A 124 3.56 20.97 18.96
C ARG A 124 3.15 21.82 17.76
N ASP A 125 3.97 22.79 17.37
CA ASP A 125 3.66 23.70 16.27
C ASP A 125 3.55 22.96 14.93
N VAL A 126 4.38 21.94 14.75
CA VAL A 126 4.31 21.02 13.63
C VAL A 126 3.03 20.21 13.63
N ALA A 127 2.70 19.55 14.76
CA ALA A 127 1.50 18.73 14.87
C ALA A 127 0.24 19.54 14.54
N LEU A 128 0.16 20.78 15.04
CA LEU A 128 -0.93 21.72 14.75
C LEU A 128 -1.03 22.07 13.26
N ARG A 129 0.09 22.16 12.55
CA ARG A 129 0.10 22.50 11.12
C ARG A 129 -0.20 21.30 10.22
N LEU A 130 0.18 20.10 10.64
CA LEU A 130 -0.13 18.87 9.91
C LEU A 130 -1.58 18.43 10.14
N GLN A 131 -2.15 18.74 11.31
CA GLN A 131 -3.52 18.39 11.62
C GLN A 131 -4.51 19.11 10.69
N GLY A 132 -5.31 18.32 9.97
CA GLY A 132 -6.26 18.85 8.98
C GLY A 132 -5.61 19.34 7.69
N MET A 133 -4.31 19.11 7.48
CA MET A 133 -3.68 19.31 6.19
C MET A 133 -4.31 18.35 5.18
N ASN A 134 -4.67 18.87 4.01
CA ASN A 134 -5.18 18.08 2.91
C ASN A 134 -4.17 18.10 1.77
N VAL A 135 -3.72 16.92 1.36
CA VAL A 135 -2.82 16.73 0.22
C VAL A 135 -3.62 16.07 -0.89
N SER A 136 -3.64 16.71 -2.06
CA SER A 136 -4.28 16.15 -3.24
C SER A 136 -3.25 15.75 -4.27
N PHE A 137 -3.31 14.50 -4.72
CA PHE A 137 -2.39 13.90 -5.69
C PHE A 137 -3.15 12.99 -6.66
N ASN A 138 -2.50 12.60 -7.75
CA ASN A 138 -3.13 11.81 -8.81
C ASN A 138 -2.54 10.41 -8.84
N LEU A 139 -3.42 9.41 -8.83
CA LEU A 139 -3.07 7.99 -8.76
C LEU A 139 -3.65 7.24 -9.97
N LEU A 140 -2.88 6.33 -10.55
CA LEU A 140 -3.40 5.36 -11.53
C LEU A 140 -3.99 4.14 -10.83
N PRO A 141 -4.85 3.35 -11.49
CA PRO A 141 -5.37 2.09 -10.94
C PRO A 141 -4.28 1.06 -10.57
N THR A 142 -3.05 1.26 -11.06
CA THR A 142 -1.86 0.48 -10.72
C THR A 142 -1.22 0.88 -9.39
N GLY A 143 -1.67 1.95 -8.73
CA GLY A 143 -1.01 2.51 -7.56
C GLY A 143 0.16 3.43 -7.89
N GLU A 144 0.42 3.71 -9.16
CA GLU A 144 1.44 4.68 -9.57
C GLU A 144 0.93 6.11 -9.37
N ILE A 145 1.70 6.93 -8.64
CA ILE A 145 1.40 8.36 -8.46
C ILE A 145 1.98 9.12 -9.66
N VAL A 146 1.10 9.76 -10.43
CA VAL A 146 1.46 10.51 -11.64
C VAL A 146 1.65 12.00 -11.39
N TYR A 147 1.16 12.49 -10.25
CA TYR A 147 1.37 13.85 -9.81
C TYR A 147 1.33 13.95 -8.29
N MET A 148 2.37 14.52 -7.70
CA MET A 148 2.46 14.88 -6.28
C MET A 148 2.59 16.42 -6.18
N PRO A 149 1.87 17.09 -5.26
CA PRO A 149 2.00 18.52 -5.08
C PRO A 149 3.37 18.87 -4.48
N VAL A 150 3.85 20.07 -4.81
CA VAL A 150 5.06 20.63 -4.20
C VAL A 150 4.69 21.24 -2.84
N PRO A 151 5.54 21.10 -1.80
CA PRO A 151 5.34 21.82 -0.55
C PRO A 151 5.16 23.34 -0.78
N PRO A 152 4.28 24.03 -0.03
CA PRO A 152 4.11 25.47 -0.15
C PRO A 152 5.41 26.24 0.11
N ALA A 153 5.72 27.23 -0.74
CA ALA A 153 6.96 28.00 -0.64
C ALA A 153 7.05 28.90 0.61
N GLU A 154 5.92 29.13 1.30
CA GLU A 154 5.80 29.99 2.48
C GLU A 154 6.18 29.27 3.78
N LEU A 155 6.48 27.96 3.72
CA LEU A 155 6.91 27.19 4.88
C LEU A 155 8.36 27.53 5.25
N SER A 156 8.66 27.57 6.55
CA SER A 156 10.05 27.61 7.03
C SER A 156 10.82 26.38 6.55
N GLY A 157 12.15 26.48 6.43
CA GLY A 157 12.96 25.40 5.84
C GLY A 157 12.77 24.04 6.54
N GLU A 158 12.68 24.04 7.87
CA GLU A 158 12.47 22.84 8.67
C GLU A 158 11.08 22.22 8.45
N LEU A 159 10.06 23.07 8.34
CA LEU A 159 8.68 22.63 8.12
C LEU A 159 8.46 22.17 6.68
N ALA A 160 9.09 22.83 5.70
CA ALA A 160 9.09 22.40 4.31
C ALA A 160 9.75 21.03 4.16
N TYR A 161 10.89 20.81 4.83
CA TYR A 161 11.56 19.51 4.87
C TYR A 161 10.65 18.44 5.47
N LEU A 162 9.95 18.77 6.56
CA LEU A 162 8.98 17.85 7.14
C LEU A 162 7.86 17.50 6.18
N VAL A 163 7.18 18.50 5.61
CA VAL A 163 6.08 18.25 4.68
C VAL A 163 6.57 17.38 3.51
N ASP A 164 7.79 17.61 3.00
CA ASP A 164 8.42 16.72 2.01
C ASP A 164 8.58 15.28 2.51
N GLN A 165 9.01 15.05 3.76
CA GLN A 165 9.07 13.71 4.36
C GLN A 165 7.68 13.06 4.48
N VAL A 166 6.63 13.82 4.83
CA VAL A 166 5.26 13.31 4.86
C VAL A 166 4.79 12.90 3.48
N LEU A 167 5.01 13.76 2.48
CA LEU A 167 4.63 13.48 1.09
C LEU A 167 5.33 12.23 0.55
N ARG A 168 6.63 12.06 0.84
CA ARG A 168 7.36 10.83 0.51
C ARG A 168 6.80 9.61 1.23
N GLY A 169 6.48 9.74 2.51
CA GLY A 169 5.86 8.64 3.27
C GLY A 169 4.50 8.22 2.70
N VAL A 170 3.71 9.18 2.21
CA VAL A 170 2.46 8.88 1.48
C VAL A 170 2.76 8.20 0.15
N GLU A 171 3.76 8.64 -0.59
CA GLU A 171 4.19 8.00 -1.84
C GLU A 171 4.58 6.53 -1.63
N ASP A 172 5.40 6.27 -0.61
CA ASP A 172 5.89 4.94 -0.24
C ASP A 172 4.76 4.00 0.27
N ALA A 173 3.62 4.56 0.67
CA ALA A 173 2.47 3.76 1.11
C ALA A 173 1.77 3.05 -0.06
N PHE A 174 1.99 3.48 -1.30
CA PHE A 174 1.41 2.84 -2.48
C PHE A 174 2.38 1.84 -3.10
N VAL A 175 1.92 0.61 -3.26
CA VAL A 175 2.66 -0.44 -3.93
C VAL A 175 2.21 -0.48 -5.39
N VAL A 176 3.12 -0.22 -6.31
CA VAL A 176 2.82 -0.33 -7.74
C VAL A 176 2.53 -1.79 -8.09
N VAL A 177 1.31 -2.07 -8.53
CA VAL A 177 0.87 -3.40 -8.96
C VAL A 177 1.03 -3.59 -10.47
N PRO A 178 1.39 -4.80 -10.93
CA PRO A 178 1.61 -5.05 -12.34
C PRO A 178 0.31 -4.97 -13.14
N LEU A 179 0.39 -4.37 -14.33
CA LEU A 179 -0.72 -4.34 -15.29
C LEU A 179 -1.11 -5.72 -15.82
N ARG A 180 -0.15 -6.66 -15.81
CA ARG A 180 -0.30 -8.04 -16.30
C ARG A 180 -0.80 -8.97 -15.20
N PRO A 181 -1.47 -10.08 -15.55
CA PRO A 181 -1.93 -11.05 -14.57
C PRO A 181 -0.79 -11.63 -13.72
N VAL A 182 -1.01 -11.76 -12.41
CA VAL A 182 0.01 -12.20 -11.42
C VAL A 182 0.22 -13.73 -11.45
N ARG A 183 -0.72 -14.48 -12.03
CA ARG A 183 -0.60 -15.93 -12.23
C ARG A 183 -1.24 -16.32 -13.55
N VAL A 184 -0.51 -17.09 -14.36
CA VAL A 184 -1.05 -17.79 -15.53
C VAL A 184 -1.57 -19.15 -15.05
N GLY A 185 -2.77 -19.53 -15.50
CA GLY A 185 -3.45 -20.76 -15.09
C GLY A 185 -2.71 -22.04 -15.44
#